data_AF-A0A9D5M406-F1
#
_entry.id   AF-A0A9D5M406-F1
#
_cell.length_a   1.000
_cell.length_b   1.000
_cell.length_c   1.000
_cell.angle_alpha   90.00
_cell.angle_beta   90.00
_cell.angle_gamma   90.00
#
_symmetry.space_group_name_H-M   'P 1'
#
loop_
_entity.id
_entity.type
_entity.pdbx_description
1 polymer ?
#
loop_
_entity_poly.entity_id
_entity_poly.type
_entity_poly.pdbx_seq_one_letter_code
_entity_poly.pdbx_strand_id
1 'polypeptide(L)'
;MLNDKEFSVLELLKTFCGREYKLFSLSVLCEGLQPISFSLEEMESVLKTLDEKGYVEIKYFKGEEVLIKPLPLGYSVIKHEQKPQILQSPPQKPLTKKDKLTVFFICFLGSLIGSFAVFVLGILLC
;
A
#
# COMPACT_ATOMS: atom_id res chain seq x y z
N MET A 1 -7.97 11.24 13.49
CA MET A 1 -7.59 9.82 13.52
C MET A 1 -8.70 9.02 12.87
N LEU A 2 -8.35 7.95 12.15
CA LEU A 2 -9.32 7.01 11.59
C LEU A 2 -9.69 5.98 12.66
N ASN A 3 -10.95 5.55 12.68
CA ASN A 3 -11.37 4.40 13.48
C ASN A 3 -11.09 3.09 12.73
N ASP A 4 -10.99 1.96 13.44
CA ASP A 4 -10.69 0.64 12.85
C ASP A 4 -11.61 0.26 11.68
N LYS A 5 -12.91 0.62 11.80
CA LYS A 5 -13.90 0.45 10.73
C LYS A 5 -13.58 1.29 9.49
N GLU A 6 -13.27 2.57 9.68
CA GLU A 6 -12.93 3.50 8.59
C GLU A 6 -11.65 3.06 7.88
N PHE A 7 -10.67 2.57 8.64
CA PHE A 7 -9.42 2.03 8.10
C PHE A 7 -9.66 0.78 7.24
N SER A 8 -10.48 -0.15 7.72
CA SER A 8 -10.80 -1.38 6.99
C SER A 8 -11.49 -1.09 5.65
N VAL A 9 -12.46 -0.17 5.64
CA VAL A 9 -13.12 0.31 4.41
C VAL A 9 -12.10 0.92 3.44
N LEU A 10 -11.19 1.75 3.95
CA LEU A 10 -10.17 2.40 3.12
C LEU A 10 -9.17 1.39 2.52
N GLU A 11 -8.80 0.35 3.27
CA GLU A 11 -7.93 -0.72 2.80
C GLU A 11 -8.59 -1.56 1.70
N LEU A 12 -9.88 -1.87 1.87
CA LEU A 12 -10.69 -2.51 0.84
C LEU A 12 -10.69 -1.65 -0.44
N LEU A 13 -11.08 -0.38 -0.33
CA LEU A 13 -11.18 0.53 -1.47
C LEU A 13 -9.85 0.70 -2.19
N LYS A 14 -8.72 0.72 -1.49
CA LYS A 14 -7.38 0.74 -2.11
C LYS A 14 -7.14 -0.50 -2.97
N THR A 15 -7.52 -1.67 -2.47
CA THR A 15 -7.35 -2.96 -3.15
C THR A 15 -8.19 -3.01 -4.42
N PHE A 16 -9.44 -2.54 -4.36
CA PHE A 16 -10.33 -2.57 -5.52
C PHE A 16 -10.15 -1.39 -6.47
N CYS A 17 -10.00 -0.14 -6.02
CA CYS A 17 -9.99 1.05 -6.87
C CYS A 17 -8.66 1.35 -7.57
N GLY A 18 -7.52 0.87 -7.04
CA GLY A 18 -6.23 1.16 -7.66
C GLY A 18 -5.85 2.64 -7.50
N ARG A 19 -6.04 3.49 -8.53
CA ARG A 19 -5.93 4.97 -8.49
C ARG A 19 -7.05 5.67 -9.27
N GLU A 20 -8.06 4.93 -9.69
CA GLU A 20 -9.13 5.39 -10.56
C GLU A 20 -10.46 5.41 -9.81
N TYR A 21 -11.48 6.08 -10.39
CA TYR A 21 -12.83 5.99 -9.86
C TYR A 21 -13.41 4.62 -10.21
N LYS A 22 -14.01 3.98 -9.22
CA LYS A 22 -14.78 2.76 -9.44
C LYS A 22 -16.16 2.87 -8.81
N LEU A 23 -17.12 2.29 -9.52
CA LEU A 23 -18.50 2.19 -9.08
C LEU A 23 -18.65 0.93 -8.25
N PHE A 24 -19.24 1.05 -7.07
CA PHE A 24 -19.58 -0.07 -6.20
C PHE A 24 -21.02 0.02 -5.74
N SER A 25 -21.60 -1.13 -5.45
CA SER A 25 -22.80 -1.22 -4.63
C SER A 25 -22.40 -1.31 -3.15
N LEU A 26 -23.13 -0.63 -2.25
CA LEU A 26 -22.88 -0.66 -0.80
C LEU A 26 -22.90 -2.09 -0.25
N SER A 27 -23.81 -2.92 -0.75
CA SER A 27 -23.93 -4.34 -0.42
C SER A 27 -22.65 -5.12 -0.71
N VAL A 28 -22.01 -4.88 -1.87
CA VAL A 28 -20.73 -5.50 -2.25
C VAL A 28 -19.59 -5.02 -1.34
N LEU A 29 -19.57 -3.74 -0.98
CA LEU A 29 -18.57 -3.21 -0.05
C LEU A 29 -18.71 -3.85 1.34
N CYS A 30 -19.94 -4.01 1.84
CA CYS A 30 -20.20 -4.69 3.11
C CYS A 30 -19.77 -6.16 3.08
N GLU A 31 -20.03 -6.88 2.00
CA GLU A 31 -19.59 -8.28 1.83
C GLU A 31 -18.06 -8.41 1.82
N GLY A 32 -17.36 -7.45 1.21
CA GLY A 32 -15.90 -7.45 1.14
C GLY A 32 -15.18 -7.27 2.48
N LEU A 33 -15.87 -6.83 3.53
CA LEU A 33 -15.28 -6.46 4.83
C LEU A 33 -15.39 -7.54 5.92
N GLN A 34 -15.73 -8.78 5.56
CA GLN A 34 -15.79 -9.86 6.53
C GLN A 34 -14.43 -10.10 7.23
N PRO A 35 -14.42 -10.33 8.56
CA PRO A 35 -15.57 -10.66 9.42
C PRO A 35 -16.34 -9.47 10.02
N ILE A 36 -16.02 -8.22 9.65
CA ILE A 36 -16.67 -7.03 10.22
C ILE A 36 -18.04 -6.84 9.57
N SER A 37 -19.11 -6.92 10.36
CA SER A 37 -20.45 -6.62 9.85
C SER A 37 -20.67 -5.11 9.77
N PHE A 38 -21.21 -4.66 8.64
CA PHE A 38 -21.65 -3.29 8.41
C PHE A 38 -23.12 -3.30 8.03
N SER A 39 -23.90 -2.40 8.62
CA SER A 39 -25.19 -2.03 8.04
C SER A 39 -24.97 -1.08 6.84
N LEU A 40 -25.95 -0.98 5.95
CA LEU A 40 -25.87 -0.07 4.81
C LEU A 40 -25.74 1.40 5.26
N GLU A 41 -26.47 1.79 6.31
CA GLU A 41 -26.42 3.13 6.89
C GLU A 41 -25.07 3.44 7.53
N GLU A 42 -24.46 2.47 8.23
CA GLU A 42 -23.12 2.63 8.79
C GLU A 42 -22.07 2.80 7.69
N MET A 43 -22.17 1.99 6.62
CA MET A 43 -21.27 2.09 5.48
C MET A 43 -21.35 3.46 4.81
N GLU A 44 -22.57 3.96 4.57
CA GLU A 44 -22.78 5.30 4.03
C GLU A 44 -22.17 6.38 4.93
N SER A 45 -22.40 6.30 6.24
CA SER A 45 -21.84 7.24 7.21
C SER A 45 -20.31 7.23 7.20
N VAL A 46 -19.69 6.05 7.12
CA VAL A 46 -18.23 5.91 7.06
C VAL A 46 -17.69 6.49 5.76
N LEU A 47 -18.31 6.22 4.62
CA LEU A 47 -17.89 6.75 3.32
C LEU A 47 -17.96 8.28 3.29
N LYS A 48 -19.05 8.88 3.77
CA LYS A 48 -19.17 10.34 3.93
C LYS A 48 -18.08 10.91 4.82
N THR A 49 -17.82 10.27 5.95
CA THR A 49 -16.77 10.70 6.88
C THR A 49 -15.38 10.62 6.24
N LEU A 50 -15.10 9.58 5.45
CA LEU A 50 -13.84 9.44 4.72
C LEU A 50 -13.67 10.52 3.63
N ASP A 51 -14.77 10.92 2.98
CA ASP A 51 -14.80 11.98 1.97
C ASP A 51 -14.56 13.35 2.60
N GLU A 52 -15.26 13.68 3.68
CA GLU A 52 -15.07 14.92 4.46
C GLU A 52 -13.64 15.06 5.00
N LYS A 53 -13.04 13.95 5.44
CA LYS A 53 -11.66 13.91 5.92
C LYS A 53 -10.61 13.91 4.77
N GLY A 54 -11.05 13.86 3.50
CA GLY A 54 -10.18 13.90 2.33
C GLY A 54 -9.35 12.63 2.10
N TYR A 55 -9.78 11.49 2.63
CA TYR A 55 -9.14 10.19 2.38
C TYR A 55 -9.60 9.55 1.07
N VAL A 56 -10.85 9.81 0.69
CA VAL A 56 -11.49 9.38 -0.54
C VAL A 56 -12.17 10.58 -1.19
N GLU A 57 -12.54 10.43 -2.44
CA GLU A 57 -13.37 11.37 -3.18
C GLU A 57 -14.59 10.63 -3.72
N ILE A 58 -15.77 11.07 -3.32
CA ILE A 58 -17.05 10.54 -3.79
C ILE A 58 -17.63 11.50 -4.82
N LYS A 59 -17.71 11.07 -6.07
CA LYS A 59 -18.30 11.87 -7.15
C LYS A 59 -19.81 11.69 -7.28
N TYR A 60 -20.29 10.53 -6.88
CA TYR A 60 -21.68 10.14 -7.06
C TYR A 60 -22.06 9.17 -5.95
N PHE A 61 -23.21 9.44 -5.34
CA PHE A 61 -23.84 8.57 -4.35
C PHE A 61 -25.34 8.62 -4.60
N LYS A 62 -25.92 7.52 -5.09
CA LYS A 62 -27.37 7.45 -5.36
C LYS A 62 -27.90 6.06 -5.06
N GLY A 63 -28.84 5.99 -4.11
CA GLY A 63 -29.34 4.71 -3.62
C GLY A 63 -28.20 3.89 -3.02
N GLU A 64 -27.99 2.68 -3.53
CA GLU A 64 -26.91 1.79 -3.09
C GLU A 64 -25.64 1.92 -3.94
N GLU A 65 -25.60 2.77 -4.96
CA GLU A 65 -24.43 2.90 -5.84
C GLU A 65 -23.56 4.10 -5.47
N VAL A 66 -22.25 3.86 -5.36
CA VAL A 66 -21.24 4.86 -5.03
C VAL A 66 -20.09 4.84 -6.02
N LEU A 67 -19.76 6.00 -6.60
CA LEU A 67 -18.58 6.21 -7.43
C LEU A 67 -17.49 6.87 -6.58
N ILE A 68 -16.48 6.09 -6.23
CA ILE A 68 -15.46 6.49 -5.25
C ILE A 68 -14.06 6.28 -5.79
N LYS A 69 -13.15 7.15 -5.36
CA LYS A 69 -11.72 7.04 -5.61
C LYS A 69 -10.94 7.35 -4.33
N PRO A 70 -9.99 6.50 -3.89
CA PRO A 70 -9.12 6.88 -2.79
C PRO A 70 -8.15 7.99 -3.20
N LEU A 71 -7.90 8.93 -2.28
CA LEU A 71 -6.99 10.06 -2.46
C LEU A 71 -5.59 9.74 -1.93
N PRO A 72 -4.53 10.49 -2.32
CA PRO A 72 -3.16 10.28 -1.86
C PRO A 72 -3.01 10.20 -0.33
N LEU A 73 -3.83 10.97 0.40
CA LEU A 73 -3.88 10.95 1.86
C LEU A 73 -4.30 9.55 2.36
N GLY A 74 -5.33 8.95 1.74
CA GLY A 74 -5.82 7.60 2.07
C GLY A 74 -4.76 6.51 1.90
N TYR A 75 -3.99 6.53 0.81
CA TYR A 75 -2.91 5.55 0.61
C TYR A 75 -1.77 5.72 1.62
N SER A 76 -1.56 6.95 2.09
CA SER A 76 -0.46 7.27 3.00
C SER A 76 -0.73 6.74 4.40
N VAL A 77 -1.97 6.84 4.90
CA VAL A 77 -2.31 6.34 6.25
C VAL A 77 -2.16 4.83 6.34
N ILE A 78 -2.62 4.09 5.33
CA ILE A 78 -2.47 2.61 5.30
C ILE A 78 -0.99 2.20 5.31
N LYS A 79 -0.11 2.92 4.61
CA LYS A 79 1.33 2.62 4.62
C LYS A 79 1.98 2.86 5.99
N HIS A 80 1.45 3.80 6.77
CA HIS A 80 1.96 4.10 8.11
C HIS A 80 1.44 3.10 9.16
N GLU A 81 0.21 2.59 9.02
CA GLU A 81 -0.36 1.59 9.95
C GLU A 81 -0.02 0.14 9.58
N GLN A 82 0.23 -0.18 8.30
CA GLN A 82 0.77 -1.48 7.88
C GLN A 82 2.22 -1.74 8.32
N LYS A 83 2.83 -0.88 9.13
CA LYS A 83 4.12 -1.19 9.74
C LYS A 83 3.87 -2.28 10.79
N PRO A 84 4.23 -3.56 10.55
CA PRO A 84 3.96 -4.60 11.50
C PRO A 84 4.76 -4.29 12.77
N GLN A 85 4.10 -4.29 13.92
CA GLN A 85 4.76 -4.44 15.20
C GLN A 85 5.34 -5.86 15.35
N ILE A 86 6.15 -6.36 14.42
CA ILE A 86 6.99 -7.55 14.64
C ILE A 86 8.29 -7.38 13.85
N LEU A 87 9.29 -6.79 14.51
CA LEU A 87 10.62 -7.36 14.76
C LEU A 87 11.46 -6.23 15.32
N GLN A 88 12.07 -6.49 16.48
CA GLN A 88 13.21 -5.72 16.97
C GLN A 88 14.34 -5.85 15.93
N SER A 89 14.29 -5.09 14.84
CA SER A 89 15.47 -4.84 14.02
C SER A 89 16.38 -3.93 14.85
N PRO A 90 17.66 -4.26 15.03
CA PRO A 90 18.60 -3.41 15.76
C PRO A 90 18.56 -2.01 15.13
N PRO A 91 18.75 -0.94 15.92
CA PRO A 91 18.53 0.43 15.48
C PRO A 91 19.25 0.67 14.16
N GLN A 92 18.48 0.79 13.08
CA GLN A 92 19.02 1.21 11.80
C GLN A 92 19.44 2.67 11.98
N LYS A 93 20.72 2.86 12.28
CA LYS A 93 21.38 4.16 12.18
C LYS A 93 21.06 4.72 10.79
N PRO A 94 20.63 5.98 10.68
CA PRO A 94 20.37 6.59 9.39
C PRO A 94 21.64 6.46 8.54
N LEU A 95 21.55 5.71 7.43
CA LEU A 95 22.65 5.55 6.48
C LEU A 95 23.07 6.94 6.02
N THR A 96 24.24 7.35 6.47
CA THR A 96 24.79 8.65 6.08
C THR A 96 25.23 8.58 4.62
N LYS A 97 25.35 9.72 3.92
CA LYS A 97 25.75 9.75 2.50
C LYS A 97 27.03 8.95 2.19
N LYS A 98 27.87 8.69 3.19
CA LYS A 98 29.08 7.86 3.09
C LYS A 98 28.77 6.37 2.86
N ASP A 99 27.70 5.84 3.46
CA ASP A 99 27.34 4.42 3.35
C ASP A 99 26.78 4.04 1.98
N LYS A 100 26.09 4.98 1.30
CA LYS A 100 25.60 4.78 -0.09
C LYS A 100 26.74 4.57 -1.09
N LEU A 101 27.87 5.22 -0.88
CA LEU A 101 29.04 5.13 -1.76
C LEU A 101 29.72 3.77 -1.60
N THR A 102 29.83 3.27 -0.37
CA THR A 102 30.40 1.95 -0.06
C THR A 102 29.59 0.81 -0.69
N VAL A 103 28.25 0.87 -0.62
CA VAL A 103 27.37 -0.14 -1.23
C VAL A 103 27.51 -0.17 -2.76
N PHE A 104 27.63 1.00 -3.40
CA PHE A 104 27.84 1.07 -4.85
C PHE A 104 29.18 0.44 -5.26
N PHE A 105 30.26 0.72 -4.52
CA PHE A 105 31.57 0.12 -4.78
C PHE A 105 31.59 -1.41 -4.59
N ILE A 106 30.91 -1.93 -3.56
CA ILE A 106 30.83 -3.38 -3.33
C ILE A 106 30.06 -4.09 -4.45
N CYS A 107 28.93 -3.54 -4.90
CA CYS A 107 28.18 -4.12 -6.02
C CYS A 107 28.96 -4.05 -7.34
N PHE A 108 29.69 -2.95 -7.58
CA PHE A 108 30.51 -2.81 -8.79
C PHE A 108 31.69 -3.80 -8.83
N LEU A 109 32.41 -3.97 -7.71
CA LEU A 109 33.47 -4.98 -7.61
C LEU A 109 32.93 -6.41 -7.71
N GLY A 110 31.78 -6.71 -7.09
CA GLY A 110 31.14 -8.02 -7.17
C GLY A 110 30.76 -8.42 -8.60
N SER A 111 30.26 -7.47 -9.39
CA SER A 111 29.92 -7.70 -10.80
C SER A 111 31.14 -8.02 -11.67
N LEU A 112 32.28 -7.37 -11.41
CA LEU A 112 33.53 -7.61 -12.16
C LEU A 112 34.10 -9.00 -11.88
N ILE A 113 34.08 -9.44 -10.62
CA ILE A 113 34.59 -10.77 -10.21
C ILE A 113 33.67 -11.89 -10.72
N GLY A 114 32.34 -11.69 -10.65
CA GLY A 114 31.38 -12.67 -11.19
C GLY A 114 31.51 -12.84 -12.70
N SER A 115 31.68 -11.74 -13.44
CA SER A 115 31.86 -11.79 -14.89
C SER A 115 33.16 -12.50 -15.29
N PHE A 116 34.24 -12.35 -14.51
CA PHE A 116 35.51 -13.04 -14.76
C PHE A 116 35.41 -14.55 -14.52
N ALA A 117 34.71 -14.98 -13.45
CA ALA A 117 34.53 -16.40 -13.16
C ALA A 117 33.73 -17.13 -14.24
N VAL A 118 32.67 -16.51 -14.75
CA VAL A 118 31.86 -17.07 -15.85
C VAL A 118 32.65 -17.12 -17.15
N PHE A 119 33.47 -16.09 -17.43
CA PHE A 119 34.34 -16.06 -18.61
C PHE A 119 35.40 -17.16 -18.59
N VAL A 120 36.09 -17.36 -17.45
CA VAL A 120 37.09 -18.44 -17.30
C VAL A 120 36.45 -19.82 -17.41
N LEU A 121 35.27 -20.02 -16.81
CA LEU A 121 34.53 -21.28 -16.93
C LEU A 121 34.06 -21.55 -18.37
N GLY A 122 33.65 -20.51 -19.09
CA GLY A 122 33.27 -20.60 -20.50
C GLY A 122 34.43 -20.98 -21.42
N ILE A 123 35.64 -20.47 -21.15
CA ILE A 123 36.85 -20.88 -21.88
C ILE A 123 37.25 -22.32 -21.55
N LEU A 124 37.06 -22.78 -20.31
CA LEU A 124 37.40 -24.15 -19.88
C LEU A 124 36.43 -25.22 -20.42
N LEU A 125 35.21 -24.81 -20.82
CA LEU A 125 34.17 -25.68 -21.37
C LEU A 125 34.10 -25.63 -22.92
N CYS A 126 34.96 -24.85 -23.58
CA CYS A 126 35.18 -24.84 -25.03
C CYS A 126 36.47 -25.62 -25.36
#